data_AF-A0A9X4IQY3-F1
#
_entry.id   AF-A0A9X4IQY3-F1
#
_cell.length_a   1.000
_cell.length_b   1.000
_cell.length_c   1.000
_cell.angle_alpha   90.00
_cell.angle_beta   90.00
_cell.angle_gamma   90.00
#
_symmetry.space_group_name_H-M   'P 1'
#
loop_
_entity.id
_entity.type
_entity.pdbx_description
1 polymer ?
#
loop_
_entity_poly.entity_id
_entity_poly.type
_entity_poly.pdbx_seq_one_letter_code
_entity_poly.pdbx_strand_id
1 'polypeptide(L)'
;MKTHHKIVCIWFLLFTIIQTSNSQNSSKAFEEKELARMSINTSRIITEDENVGDIFQNYINQIQKASIDLGMDDFEFDSKSFSLYKEEDSGCLHLSIELSMMFHYDSKKVNALSKALHTTKNKTWAIAMYLYMNN
;
A
#
# COMPACT_ATOMS: atom_id res chain seq x y z
N MET A 1 59.18 -31.88 -6.23
CA MET A 1 58.01 -32.52 -6.87
C MET A 1 56.75 -31.83 -6.39
N LYS A 2 55.83 -31.54 -7.31
CA LYS A 2 54.49 -30.98 -7.09
C LYS A 2 53.54 -32.08 -6.59
N THR A 3 52.61 -31.74 -5.70
CA THR A 3 51.24 -32.29 -5.55
C THR A 3 50.50 -31.40 -4.51
N HIS A 4 49.69 -30.41 -4.89
CA HIS A 4 48.25 -30.42 -5.24
C HIS A 4 47.26 -31.01 -4.20
N HIS A 5 46.45 -30.09 -3.63
CA HIS A 5 45.00 -30.19 -3.30
C HIS A 5 44.57 -31.18 -2.18
N LYS A 6 43.55 -30.94 -1.33
CA LYS A 6 42.44 -29.97 -1.30
C LYS A 6 41.85 -29.95 0.13
N ILE A 7 41.18 -28.85 0.42
CA ILE A 7 40.24 -28.55 1.50
C ILE A 7 39.39 -29.75 1.94
N VAL A 8 39.26 -29.95 3.26
CA VAL A 8 38.01 -30.45 3.85
C VAL A 8 37.65 -29.55 5.02
N CYS A 9 36.67 -28.66 4.79
CA CYS A 9 35.99 -27.86 5.81
C CYS A 9 35.27 -28.78 6.80
N ILE A 10 35.97 -29.28 7.81
CA ILE A 10 35.36 -30.01 8.94
C ILE A 10 35.10 -29.00 10.08
N TRP A 11 34.25 -28.00 9.87
CA TRP A 11 33.75 -27.13 10.95
C TRP A 11 32.28 -26.69 10.76
N PHE A 12 31.53 -27.28 9.82
CA PHE A 12 30.12 -26.94 9.58
C PHE A 12 29.10 -27.99 10.09
N LEU A 13 29.49 -28.86 11.01
CA LEU A 13 28.65 -29.98 11.47
C LEU A 13 28.41 -29.99 12.99
N LEU A 14 28.26 -28.80 13.58
CA LEU A 14 27.86 -28.63 14.99
C LEU A 14 26.71 -27.62 15.19
N PHE A 15 25.98 -27.28 14.11
CA PHE A 15 24.79 -26.42 14.18
C PHE A 15 23.46 -27.12 13.84
N THR A 16 23.48 -28.45 13.67
CA THR A 16 22.27 -29.23 13.33
C THR A 16 21.61 -29.94 14.51
N ILE A 17 21.92 -29.57 15.76
CA ILE A 17 21.18 -30.02 16.95
C ILE A 17 20.74 -28.82 17.80
N ILE A 18 20.03 -27.89 17.17
CA ILE A 18 18.93 -27.15 17.80
C ILE A 18 17.71 -27.37 16.91
N GLN A 19 17.37 -28.64 16.71
CA GLN A 19 16.02 -29.05 16.36
C GLN A 19 15.50 -29.92 17.48
N THR A 20 14.23 -29.71 17.80
CA THR A 20 13.49 -30.16 18.99
C THR A 20 13.83 -29.31 20.22
N SER A 21 13.00 -28.38 20.68
CA SER A 21 11.56 -28.47 20.86
C SER A 21 10.98 -27.07 21.05
N ASN A 22 10.37 -26.53 19.99
CA ASN A 22 9.22 -25.62 20.11
C ASN A 22 8.08 -26.25 19.30
N SER A 23 7.80 -27.51 19.62
CA SER A 23 6.49 -28.11 19.41
C SER A 23 5.75 -27.89 20.72
N GLN A 24 4.59 -27.22 20.67
CA GLN A 24 3.66 -26.92 21.78
C GLN A 24 3.92 -25.63 22.57
N ASN A 25 3.55 -24.52 21.94
CA ASN A 25 2.75 -23.41 22.51
C ASN A 25 3.15 -22.07 21.87
N SER A 26 2.98 -21.95 20.56
CA SER A 26 2.20 -20.81 20.12
C SER A 26 0.85 -21.39 19.79
N SER A 27 -0.16 -21.02 20.57
CA SER A 27 -1.46 -20.74 19.99
C SER A 27 -1.20 -20.26 18.55
N LYS A 28 -1.63 -21.02 17.55
CA LYS A 28 -2.03 -20.38 16.30
C LYS A 28 -3.17 -19.48 16.75
N ALA A 29 -2.80 -18.31 17.29
CA ALA A 29 -3.65 -17.17 17.18
C ALA A 29 -3.97 -17.18 15.70
N PHE A 30 -5.21 -17.45 15.37
CA PHE A 30 -5.84 -16.62 14.37
C PHE A 30 -5.44 -15.20 14.78
N GLU A 31 -4.29 -14.70 14.28
CA GLU A 31 -4.11 -13.27 14.12
C GLU A 31 -5.19 -12.96 13.09
N GLU A 32 -6.39 -12.67 13.60
CA GLU A 32 -7.41 -12.00 12.84
C GLU A 32 -6.72 -10.74 12.33
N LYS A 33 -6.27 -10.81 11.09
CA LYS A 33 -5.48 -9.74 10.51
C LYS A 33 -6.40 -8.52 10.49
N GLU A 34 -5.99 -7.48 11.22
CA GLU A 34 -6.73 -6.24 11.35
C GLU A 34 -7.03 -5.68 9.94
N LEU A 35 -8.29 -5.33 9.67
CA LEU A 35 -8.65 -4.68 8.42
C LEU A 35 -8.46 -3.17 8.57
N ALA A 36 -7.87 -2.53 7.57
CA ALA A 36 -7.73 -1.09 7.50
C ALA A 36 -8.61 -0.54 6.38
N ARG A 37 -9.25 0.61 6.66
CA ARG A 37 -9.83 1.48 5.65
C ARG A 37 -8.96 2.71 5.49
N MET A 38 -8.58 3.02 4.26
CA MET A 38 -7.90 4.26 3.93
C MET A 38 -8.79 5.10 3.01
N SER A 39 -9.02 6.35 3.40
CA SER A 39 -9.69 7.35 2.58
C SER A 39 -8.65 8.33 2.07
N ILE A 40 -8.62 8.51 0.76
CA ILE A 40 -7.70 9.42 0.08
C ILE A 40 -8.52 10.49 -0.63
N ASN A 41 -8.26 11.73 -0.29
CA ASN A 41 -8.82 12.90 -0.94
C ASN A 41 -7.72 13.67 -1.67
N THR A 42 -7.96 14.01 -2.93
CA THR A 42 -7.08 14.87 -3.73
C THR A 42 -7.90 15.86 -4.51
N SER A 43 -7.42 17.10 -4.59
CA SER A 43 -8.01 18.13 -5.43
C SER A 43 -7.00 18.69 -6.41
N ARG A 44 -7.49 19.11 -7.58
CA ARG A 44 -6.71 19.88 -8.55
C ARG A 44 -7.62 20.79 -9.37
N ILE A 45 -7.04 21.89 -9.84
CA ILE A 45 -7.62 22.69 -10.91
C ILE A 45 -7.51 21.90 -12.22
N ILE A 46 -8.57 21.93 -13.02
CA ILE A 46 -8.62 21.36 -14.36
C ILE A 46 -9.01 22.41 -15.39
N THR A 47 -8.59 22.21 -16.64
CA THR A 47 -8.97 23.05 -17.77
C THR A 47 -10.15 22.44 -18.55
N GLU A 48 -10.82 23.23 -19.37
CA GLU A 48 -12.04 22.80 -20.09
C GLU A 48 -11.78 21.68 -21.12
N ASP A 49 -10.54 21.55 -21.60
CA ASP A 49 -10.10 20.53 -22.55
C ASP A 49 -9.73 19.19 -21.89
N GLU A 50 -9.66 19.14 -20.56
CA GLU A 50 -9.32 17.91 -19.84
C GLU A 50 -10.54 16.98 -19.67
N ASN A 51 -10.37 15.71 -20.02
CA ASN A 51 -11.38 14.69 -19.76
C ASN A 51 -11.31 14.20 -18.30
N VAL A 52 -12.31 14.58 -17.51
CA VAL A 52 -12.43 14.21 -16.09
C VAL A 52 -12.42 12.69 -15.87
N GLY A 53 -13.06 11.93 -16.76
CA GLY A 53 -13.10 10.47 -16.67
C GLY A 53 -11.72 9.83 -16.77
N ASP A 54 -10.90 10.33 -17.70
CA ASP A 54 -9.52 9.84 -17.90
C ASP A 54 -8.62 10.20 -16.72
N ILE A 55 -8.77 11.42 -16.19
CA ILE A 55 -8.06 11.85 -14.98
C ILE A 55 -8.42 10.92 -13.82
N PHE A 56 -9.72 10.73 -13.55
CA PHE A 56 -10.20 9.90 -12.46
C PHE A 56 -9.71 8.45 -12.56
N GLN A 57 -9.81 7.85 -13.75
CA GLN A 57 -9.32 6.50 -13.99
C GLN A 57 -7.80 6.38 -13.80
N ASN A 58 -7.04 7.40 -14.17
CA ASN A 58 -5.59 7.43 -13.93
C ASN A 58 -5.25 7.39 -12.43
N TYR A 59 -6.00 8.10 -11.58
CA TYR A 59 -5.81 8.02 -10.12
C TYR A 59 -6.11 6.63 -9.56
N ILE A 60 -7.22 6.02 -9.98
CA ILE A 60 -7.58 4.65 -9.60
C ILE A 60 -6.45 3.68 -10.01
N ASN A 61 -5.97 3.79 -11.24
CA ASN A 61 -4.92 2.93 -11.78
C ASN A 61 -3.58 3.12 -11.03
N GLN A 62 -3.22 4.36 -10.66
CA GLN A 62 -2.02 4.64 -9.88
C GLN A 62 -2.05 3.99 -8.51
N ILE A 63 -3.18 4.10 -7.80
CA ILE A 63 -3.36 3.49 -6.48
C ILE A 63 -3.38 1.95 -6.60
N GLN A 64 -4.13 1.41 -7.56
CA GLN A 64 -4.19 -0.03 -7.79
C GLN A 64 -2.81 -0.62 -8.14
N LYS A 65 -2.04 0.09 -8.96
CA LYS A 65 -0.68 -0.34 -9.29
C LYS A 65 0.22 -0.30 -8.05
N ALA A 66 0.18 0.78 -7.28
CA ALA A 66 0.96 0.91 -6.06
C ALA A 66 0.61 -0.17 -5.03
N SER A 67 -0.67 -0.53 -4.87
CA SER A 67 -1.09 -1.59 -3.96
C SER A 67 -0.61 -2.97 -4.40
N ILE A 68 -0.64 -3.26 -5.72
CA ILE A 68 -0.08 -4.49 -6.30
C ILE A 68 1.44 -4.55 -6.10
N ASP A 69 2.16 -3.47 -6.43
CA ASP A 69 3.63 -3.40 -6.31
C ASP A 69 4.09 -3.59 -4.85
N LEU A 70 3.28 -3.15 -3.88
CA LEU A 70 3.51 -3.33 -2.44
C LEU A 70 3.00 -4.66 -1.89
N GLY A 71 2.33 -5.47 -2.72
CA GLY A 71 1.72 -6.75 -2.33
C GLY A 71 0.68 -6.57 -1.22
N MET A 72 -0.22 -5.60 -1.34
CA MET A 72 -1.30 -5.40 -0.37
C MET A 72 -2.38 -6.47 -0.54
N ASP A 73 -2.51 -7.35 0.45
CA ASP A 73 -3.47 -8.45 0.44
C ASP A 73 -4.90 -7.92 0.59
N ASP A 74 -5.83 -8.49 -0.21
CA ASP A 74 -7.26 -8.15 -0.22
C ASP A 74 -7.54 -6.65 -0.39
N PHE A 75 -6.69 -5.99 -1.19
CA PHE A 75 -6.88 -4.59 -1.55
C PHE A 75 -8.10 -4.43 -2.46
N GLU A 76 -9.11 -3.73 -1.96
CA GLU A 76 -10.33 -3.43 -2.69
C GLU A 76 -10.72 -1.96 -2.53
N PHE A 77 -11.25 -1.38 -3.61
CA PHE A 77 -11.89 -0.07 -3.51
C PHE A 77 -13.31 -0.24 -2.98
N ASP A 78 -13.57 0.34 -1.82
CA ASP A 78 -14.87 0.38 -1.17
C ASP A 78 -15.76 1.50 -1.75
N SER A 79 -15.18 2.67 -2.04
CA SER A 79 -15.89 3.74 -2.75
C SER A 79 -14.98 4.51 -3.70
N LYS A 80 -15.57 5.01 -4.79
CA LYS A 80 -14.90 5.80 -5.82
C LYS A 80 -15.82 6.93 -6.24
N SER A 81 -15.47 8.16 -5.92
CA SER A 81 -16.25 9.33 -6.31
C SER A 81 -15.35 10.47 -6.77
N PHE A 82 -15.91 11.32 -7.61
CA PHE A 82 -15.34 12.61 -7.93
C PHE A 82 -16.45 13.66 -7.92
N SER A 83 -16.09 14.89 -7.60
CA SER A 83 -16.95 16.05 -7.70
C SER A 83 -16.26 17.13 -8.52
N LEU A 84 -17.08 17.82 -9.30
CA LEU A 84 -16.66 18.93 -10.14
C LEU A 84 -17.43 20.17 -9.69
N TYR A 85 -16.71 21.23 -9.37
CA TYR A 85 -17.33 22.50 -9.01
C TYR A 85 -16.54 23.67 -9.57
N LYS A 86 -17.24 24.76 -9.88
CA LYS A 86 -16.65 26.01 -10.33
C LYS A 86 -16.55 26.94 -9.13
N GLU A 87 -15.35 27.44 -8.87
CA GLU A 87 -15.14 28.44 -7.82
C GLU A 87 -15.63 29.81 -8.32
N GLU A 88 -16.50 30.47 -7.56
CA GLU A 88 -17.17 31.70 -8.00
C GLU A 88 -16.19 32.85 -8.23
N ASP A 89 -15.21 33.03 -7.35
CA ASP A 89 -14.29 34.17 -7.39
C ASP A 89 -13.20 34.04 -8.46
N SER A 90 -12.69 32.83 -8.68
CA SER A 90 -11.60 32.56 -9.64
C SER A 90 -12.13 32.16 -11.03
N GLY A 91 -13.36 31.68 -11.11
CA GLY A 91 -13.93 31.04 -12.29
C GLY A 91 -13.25 29.71 -12.65
N CYS A 92 -12.31 29.23 -11.85
CA CYS A 92 -11.59 27.99 -12.10
C CYS A 92 -12.48 26.77 -11.86
N LEU A 93 -12.25 25.73 -12.65
CA LEU A 93 -12.90 24.45 -12.50
C LEU A 93 -12.06 23.55 -11.59
N HIS A 94 -12.62 23.12 -10.48
CA HIS A 94 -11.97 22.26 -9.49
C HIS A 94 -12.52 20.84 -9.57
N LEU A 95 -11.61 19.89 -9.65
CA LEU A 95 -11.88 18.46 -9.53
C LEU A 95 -11.42 17.98 -8.16
N SER A 96 -12.35 17.45 -7.37
CA SER A 96 -12.06 16.73 -6.13
C SER A 96 -12.32 15.24 -6.34
N ILE A 97 -11.39 14.40 -5.92
CA ILE A 97 -11.46 12.94 -6.03
C ILE A 97 -11.38 12.37 -4.62
N GLU A 98 -12.35 11.52 -4.28
CA GLU A 98 -12.44 10.81 -3.02
C GLU A 98 -12.44 9.30 -3.29
N LEU A 99 -11.47 8.60 -2.70
CA LEU A 99 -11.29 7.16 -2.87
C LEU A 99 -11.20 6.51 -1.50
N SER A 100 -12.07 5.54 -1.24
CA SER A 100 -12.02 4.67 -0.06
C SER A 100 -11.55 3.28 -0.47
N MET A 101 -10.61 2.73 0.28
CA MET A 101 -10.09 1.37 0.06
C MET A 101 -9.99 0.60 1.36
N MET A 102 -10.24 -0.71 1.26
CA MET A 102 -10.08 -1.69 2.32
C MET A 102 -8.91 -2.60 1.99
N PHE A 103 -8.13 -2.99 3.00
CA PHE A 103 -7.03 -3.93 2.86
C PHE A 103 -6.62 -4.48 4.23
N HIS A 104 -5.87 -5.58 4.26
CA HIS A 104 -5.25 -6.06 5.50
C HIS A 104 -4.15 -5.12 5.98
N TYR A 105 -4.25 -4.68 7.24
CA TYR A 105 -3.33 -3.72 7.81
C TYR A 105 -1.90 -4.27 7.88
N ASP A 106 -0.99 -3.53 7.25
CA ASP A 106 0.45 -3.68 7.39
C ASP A 106 1.06 -2.29 7.44
N SER A 107 1.58 -1.91 8.61
CA SER A 107 2.15 -0.58 8.85
C SER A 107 3.28 -0.20 7.88
N LYS A 108 4.07 -1.16 7.38
CA LYS A 108 5.16 -0.87 6.42
C LYS A 108 4.58 -0.59 5.04
N LYS A 109 3.60 -1.37 4.60
CA LYS A 109 2.92 -1.16 3.31
C LYS A 109 2.10 0.12 3.29
N VAL A 110 1.41 0.45 4.38
CA VAL A 110 0.68 1.72 4.54
C VAL A 110 1.62 2.91 4.41
N ASN A 111 2.75 2.90 5.11
CA ASN A 111 3.75 3.97 5.03
C ASN A 111 4.37 4.08 3.62
N ALA A 112 4.60 2.94 2.96
CA ALA A 112 5.13 2.93 1.60
C ALA A 112 4.10 3.47 0.58
N LEU A 113 2.83 3.10 0.72
CA LEU A 113 1.74 3.59 -0.11
C LEU A 113 1.57 5.11 0.05
N SER A 114 1.53 5.60 1.29
CA SER A 114 1.48 7.05 1.57
C SER A 114 2.62 7.79 0.88
N LYS A 115 3.86 7.30 1.00
CA LYS A 115 5.02 7.89 0.32
C LYS A 115 4.89 7.87 -1.20
N ALA A 116 4.42 6.77 -1.79
CA ALA A 116 4.24 6.65 -3.23
C ALA A 116 3.26 7.73 -3.77
N LEU A 117 2.19 8.00 -3.03
CA LEU A 117 1.17 8.98 -3.43
C LEU A 117 1.65 10.44 -3.31
N HIS A 118 2.44 10.76 -2.28
CA HIS A 118 2.98 12.11 -2.04
C HIS A 118 4.00 12.61 -3.09
N THR A 119 4.48 11.77 -4.01
CA THR A 119 5.57 12.14 -4.94
C THR A 119 5.15 13.01 -6.14
N THR A 120 3.86 13.26 -6.33
CA THR A 120 3.37 14.05 -7.47
C THR A 120 3.36 15.55 -7.14
N LYS A 121 4.39 16.28 -7.63
CA LYS A 121 4.41 17.76 -7.64
C LYS A 121 3.09 18.26 -8.25
N ASN A 122 2.40 19.18 -7.56
CA ASN A 122 1.10 19.78 -7.92
C ASN A 122 -0.15 19.07 -7.41
N LYS A 123 -0.05 18.19 -6.41
CA LYS A 123 -1.23 17.58 -5.79
C LYS A 123 -1.23 17.76 -4.28
N THR A 124 -2.36 18.19 -3.74
CA THR A 124 -2.62 18.18 -2.30
C THR A 124 -3.36 16.89 -1.98
N TRP A 125 -2.70 16.00 -1.24
CA TRP A 125 -3.29 14.77 -0.76
C TRP A 125 -3.66 14.92 0.71
N ALA A 126 -4.86 14.46 1.06
CA ALA A 126 -5.25 14.19 2.43
C ALA A 126 -5.56 12.70 2.56
N ILE A 127 -4.88 12.03 3.50
CA ILE A 127 -5.04 10.61 3.76
C ILE A 127 -5.58 10.45 5.18
N ALA A 128 -6.72 9.80 5.31
CA ALA A 128 -7.28 9.36 6.59
C ALA A 128 -7.29 7.84 6.64
N MET A 129 -7.00 7.26 7.80
CA MET A 129 -6.99 5.81 7.99
C MET A 129 -7.75 5.44 9.25
N TYR A 130 -8.57 4.39 9.14
CA TYR A 130 -9.33 3.79 10.21
C TYR A 130 -8.96 2.31 10.30
N LEU A 131 -8.67 1.82 11.50
CA LEU A 131 -8.34 0.42 11.75
C LEU A 131 -9.53 -0.27 12.41
N TYR A 132 -9.88 -1.45 11.91
CA TYR A 132 -10.95 -2.30 12.41
C TYR A 132 -10.34 -3.59 12.93
N MET A 133 -10.38 -3.77 14.24
CA MET A 133 -10.15 -5.08 14.84
C MET A 133 -11.41 -5.90 14.60
N ASN A 134 -11.27 -7.07 13.95
CA ASN A 134 -12.31 -8.08 14.05
C ASN A 134 -12.43 -8.46 15.54
N ASN A 135 -13.68 -8.64 15.99
CA ASN A 135 -14.01 -9.17 17.31
C ASN A 135 -14.41 -10.65 17.17
#